data_AF-A0A1I0FB66-F1
#
_entry.id   AF-A0A1I0FB66-F1
#
_cell.length_a   1.000
_cell.length_b   1.000
_cell.length_c   1.000
_cell.angle_alpha   90.00
_cell.angle_beta   90.00
_cell.angle_gamma   90.00
#
_symmetry.space_group_name_H-M   'P 1'
#
loop_
_entity.id
_entity.type
_entity.pdbx_description
1 polymer ?
#
loop_
_entity_poly.entity_id
_entity_poly.type
_entity_poly.pdbx_seq_one_letter_code
_entity_poly.pdbx_strand_id
1 'polypeptide(L)'
;MSIRPGQSRDVEGALQPRLQVEEKGKRRVRQYPPDIVDQLKRAAFIEGEAANTYIKRVSPTNDNSDPKVVTVEVRDNELVIDVEDIVGIVNLTPNATLQIDPKIGWGEILEMFLDVGYHRRSLRYRGIPIRDFLADDIGIEDIFIVVAVNYLNSLDDIFRHGFIRSFERRRTEALDARGQIDIHSSLRNFDLPKGVPKHVFVQKDVEYSIPVNDLIYRAGKELQRLFHLYAGASDNQNYTRIYSRLERAIKRLESRGVTGKSVSLSDIPEITTNDIPRQRHYYAQALEISKTILSSSIGQPLDQGREELLMEYIIGMESLFEEYVGLALTEELEYLQGNPMIDGLDSFSIKKESYQLFEDDSISLRSQPDHVIRSDEGVEAVLDSKYYAKAKNPLKGSWSRSRLLSYGFHLETENLAMVAPLAEAETFKFQGRSGGLTIITPEADEFSTEGLRKAIQDYLRDRFGKQRSTNATTDLRNRPVCHPEVEASNLTDIIGEKRLTPAAVADNTRAILNYIVRDKRLSNRLNPREVRPILGANRKLQSYLENEVADGWDVVVPFFIPAGDPDAEAIAQDNELLEVRPDLGDANEYIRIHCFQVAQNGLLSDHYSPPPFGLNW
;
A
#
# COMPACT_ATOMS: atom_id res chain seq x y z
N MET A 1 -53.31 -6.83 -31.67
CA MET A 1 -53.09 -6.58 -30.23
C MET A 1 -51.63 -6.82 -29.94
N SER A 2 -50.93 -5.84 -29.36
CA SER A 2 -49.50 -5.96 -29.05
C SER A 2 -49.33 -6.39 -27.59
N ILE A 3 -48.55 -7.45 -27.35
CA ILE A 3 -48.21 -7.90 -25.99
C ILE A 3 -46.85 -7.28 -25.65
N ARG A 4 -46.77 -6.62 -24.48
CA ARG A 4 -45.54 -5.95 -24.03
C ARG A 4 -44.50 -6.97 -23.55
N PRO A 5 -43.21 -6.82 -23.89
CA PRO A 5 -42.13 -7.52 -23.20
C PRO A 5 -41.88 -6.80 -21.86
N GLY A 6 -42.05 -7.49 -20.74
CA GLY A 6 -41.92 -6.86 -19.41
C GLY A 6 -42.61 -7.59 -18.25
N GLN A 7 -42.72 -8.92 -18.30
CA GLN A 7 -43.03 -9.73 -17.13
C GLN A 7 -42.00 -10.85 -17.05
N SER A 8 -41.08 -10.73 -16.10
CA SER A 8 -40.37 -11.87 -15.55
C SER A 8 -41.42 -12.89 -15.09
N ARG A 9 -41.23 -14.16 -15.45
CA ARG A 9 -41.88 -15.23 -14.69
C ARG A 9 -41.15 -15.31 -13.37
N ASP A 10 -41.75 -14.76 -12.32
CA ASP A 10 -41.36 -15.10 -10.95
C ASP A 10 -41.59 -16.60 -10.79
N VAL A 11 -40.50 -17.35 -10.73
CA VAL A 11 -40.52 -18.78 -10.45
C VAL A 11 -40.71 -18.92 -8.95
N GLU A 12 -41.89 -19.37 -8.52
CA GLU A 12 -42.19 -19.58 -7.10
C GLU A 12 -41.09 -20.43 -6.43
N GLY A 13 -40.44 -19.86 -5.41
CA GLY A 13 -39.38 -20.51 -4.64
C GLY A 13 -37.95 -20.30 -5.15
N ALA A 14 -37.71 -19.59 -6.26
CA ALA A 14 -36.34 -19.26 -6.67
C ALA A 14 -35.66 -18.27 -5.69
N LEU A 15 -34.35 -18.45 -5.44
CA LEU A 15 -33.54 -17.46 -4.74
C LEU A 15 -33.42 -16.17 -5.57
N GLN A 16 -33.24 -15.04 -4.88
CA GLN A 16 -32.89 -13.79 -5.56
C GLN A 16 -31.53 -13.94 -6.29
N PRO A 17 -31.38 -13.47 -7.54
CA PRO A 17 -30.14 -13.62 -8.30
C PRO A 17 -28.92 -12.98 -7.63
N ARG A 18 -29.14 -11.93 -6.83
CA ARG A 18 -28.14 -11.28 -5.99
C ARG A 18 -28.64 -11.21 -4.55
N LEU A 19 -27.79 -11.60 -3.61
CA LEU A 19 -28.00 -11.46 -2.17
C LEU A 19 -26.83 -10.64 -1.61
N GLN A 20 -27.11 -9.61 -0.83
CA GLN A 20 -26.08 -8.79 -0.15
C GLN A 20 -26.04 -9.12 1.34
N VAL A 21 -24.82 -9.10 1.90
CA VAL A 21 -24.54 -9.27 3.33
C VAL A 21 -23.24 -8.54 3.67
N GLU A 22 -23.18 -7.84 4.78
CA GLU A 22 -21.91 -7.27 5.28
C GLU A 22 -21.00 -8.41 5.79
N GLU A 23 -19.69 -8.28 5.62
CA GLU A 23 -18.69 -9.19 6.18
C GLU A 23 -18.83 -9.39 7.72
N LYS A 24 -18.57 -10.61 8.22
CA LYS A 24 -18.94 -11.04 9.59
C LYS A 24 -20.45 -10.91 9.93
N GLY A 25 -21.29 -10.66 8.92
CA GLY A 25 -22.74 -10.54 9.04
C GLY A 25 -23.51 -11.83 8.78
N LYS A 26 -24.83 -11.80 9.03
CA LYS A 26 -25.74 -12.94 8.84
C LYS A 26 -26.97 -12.54 8.05
N ARG A 27 -27.25 -13.28 6.98
CA ARG A 27 -28.45 -13.10 6.13
C ARG A 27 -29.40 -14.28 6.33
N ARG A 28 -30.70 -14.01 6.43
CA ARG A 28 -31.74 -15.05 6.50
C ARG A 28 -32.68 -14.94 5.32
N VAL A 29 -32.91 -16.05 4.62
CA VAL A 29 -33.79 -16.11 3.44
C VAL A 29 -34.90 -17.11 3.71
N ARG A 30 -36.16 -16.65 3.68
CA ARG A 30 -37.36 -17.46 4.04
C ARG A 30 -37.98 -18.22 2.87
N GLN A 31 -37.48 -18.00 1.66
CA GLN A 31 -37.94 -18.66 0.44
C GLN A 31 -36.71 -19.12 -0.33
N TYR A 32 -36.57 -20.43 -0.49
CA TYR A 32 -35.49 -21.08 -1.21
C TYR A 32 -36.05 -22.33 -1.91
N PRO A 33 -35.44 -22.82 -2.99
CA PRO A 33 -36.02 -23.90 -3.78
C PRO A 33 -35.80 -25.26 -3.10
N PRO A 34 -36.68 -26.25 -3.32
CA PRO A 34 -36.60 -27.54 -2.62
C PRO A 34 -35.33 -28.35 -2.94
N ASP A 35 -34.66 -28.06 -4.05
CA ASP A 35 -33.38 -28.65 -4.47
C ASP A 35 -32.14 -27.84 -4.03
N ILE A 36 -32.29 -26.88 -3.10
CA ILE A 36 -31.19 -25.99 -2.65
C ILE A 36 -29.92 -26.75 -2.22
N VAL A 37 -30.05 -27.94 -1.64
CA VAL A 37 -28.92 -28.78 -1.22
C VAL A 37 -28.07 -29.23 -2.41
N ASP A 38 -28.71 -29.64 -3.51
CA ASP A 38 -28.02 -30.04 -4.73
C ASP A 38 -27.43 -28.83 -5.46
N GLN A 39 -28.10 -27.68 -5.39
CA GLN A 39 -27.57 -26.42 -5.92
C GLN A 39 -26.34 -25.92 -5.15
N LEU A 40 -26.34 -26.00 -3.82
CA LEU A 40 -25.17 -25.71 -2.97
C LEU A 40 -24.01 -26.65 -3.29
N LYS A 41 -24.27 -27.96 -3.42
CA LYS A 41 -23.24 -28.94 -3.81
C LYS A 41 -22.65 -28.67 -5.19
N ARG A 42 -23.46 -28.22 -6.17
CA ARG A 42 -22.98 -27.75 -7.49
C ARG A 42 -22.16 -26.45 -7.39
N ALA A 43 -22.49 -25.57 -6.46
CA ALA A 43 -21.71 -24.36 -6.14
C ALA A 43 -20.51 -24.63 -5.20
N ALA A 44 -19.97 -25.86 -5.19
CA ALA A 44 -18.78 -26.27 -4.43
C ALA A 44 -18.88 -26.13 -2.89
N PHE A 45 -20.08 -26.15 -2.32
CA PHE A 45 -20.23 -26.31 -0.87
C PHE A 45 -20.03 -27.78 -0.44
N ILE A 46 -19.33 -27.97 0.68
CA ILE A 46 -19.08 -29.27 1.31
C ILE A 46 -19.96 -29.39 2.56
N GLU A 47 -20.47 -30.58 2.86
CA GLU A 47 -21.25 -30.83 4.08
C GLU A 47 -20.37 -30.67 5.33
N GLY A 48 -20.87 -29.92 6.32
CA GLY A 48 -20.16 -29.60 7.56
C GLY A 48 -20.29 -30.66 8.64
N GLU A 49 -19.68 -30.40 9.80
CA GLU A 49 -19.73 -31.30 10.96
C GLU A 49 -21.12 -31.36 11.62
N ALA A 50 -21.95 -30.33 11.41
CA ALA A 50 -23.33 -30.27 11.87
C ALA A 50 -24.30 -30.62 10.71
N ALA A 51 -25.35 -31.37 11.03
CA ALA A 51 -26.39 -31.72 10.06
C ALA A 51 -27.01 -30.48 9.39
N ASN A 52 -27.35 -30.58 8.11
CA ASN A 52 -27.90 -29.51 7.28
C ASN A 52 -27.02 -28.24 7.17
N THR A 53 -25.75 -28.31 7.57
CA THR A 53 -24.79 -27.20 7.45
C THR A 53 -23.88 -27.46 6.26
N TYR A 54 -23.74 -26.47 5.38
CA TYR A 54 -22.94 -26.52 4.17
C TYR A 54 -21.88 -25.42 4.22
N ILE A 55 -20.61 -25.78 4.08
CA ILE A 55 -19.47 -24.88 4.22
C ILE A 55 -18.79 -24.73 2.87
N LYS A 56 -18.70 -23.49 2.40
CA LYS A 56 -17.83 -23.12 1.29
C LYS A 56 -16.43 -22.84 1.81
N ARG A 57 -15.46 -23.51 1.22
CA ARG A 57 -14.04 -23.23 1.42
C ARG A 57 -13.41 -22.86 0.09
N VAL A 58 -12.50 -21.90 0.11
CA VAL A 58 -11.76 -21.49 -1.09
C VAL A 58 -10.27 -21.71 -0.83
N SER A 59 -9.80 -22.86 -1.30
CA SER A 59 -8.41 -23.29 -1.17
C SER A 59 -7.46 -22.28 -1.83
N PRO A 60 -6.49 -21.70 -1.10
CA PRO A 60 -5.38 -21.01 -1.75
C PRO A 60 -4.56 -22.05 -2.53
N THR A 61 -4.03 -21.67 -3.69
CA THR A 61 -3.39 -22.61 -4.63
C THR A 61 -2.03 -23.17 -4.20
N ASN A 62 -1.69 -23.15 -2.89
CA ASN A 62 -0.45 -23.68 -2.32
C ASN A 62 -0.42 -23.85 -0.78
N ASP A 63 -1.56 -23.94 -0.07
CA ASP A 63 -1.53 -24.11 1.41
C ASP A 63 -2.67 -25.01 1.93
N ASN A 64 -2.37 -25.86 2.92
CA ASN A 64 -3.31 -26.82 3.52
C ASN A 64 -4.34 -26.17 4.47
N SER A 65 -4.32 -24.84 4.60
CA SER A 65 -5.30 -24.08 5.36
C SER A 65 -6.43 -23.59 4.44
N ASP A 66 -7.42 -24.46 4.20
CA ASP A 66 -8.66 -24.12 3.52
C ASP A 66 -9.54 -23.21 4.41
N PRO A 67 -9.59 -21.88 4.18
CA PRO A 67 -10.42 -20.98 4.96
C PRO A 67 -11.90 -21.33 4.75
N LYS A 68 -12.70 -21.22 5.81
CA LYS A 68 -14.15 -21.12 5.65
C LYS A 68 -14.46 -19.73 5.11
N VAL A 69 -15.41 -19.63 4.18
CA VAL A 69 -15.79 -18.36 3.54
C VAL A 69 -17.25 -18.05 3.85
N VAL A 70 -18.13 -19.01 3.54
CA VAL A 70 -19.57 -18.92 3.78
C VAL A 70 -20.01 -20.23 4.42
N THR A 71 -20.79 -20.13 5.49
CA THR A 71 -21.52 -21.25 6.07
C THR A 71 -23.02 -21.05 5.84
N VAL A 72 -23.68 -22.05 5.28
CA VAL A 72 -25.11 -22.05 4.98
C VAL A 72 -25.78 -23.15 5.78
N GLU A 73 -26.66 -22.77 6.70
CA GLU A 73 -27.49 -23.69 7.49
C GLU A 73 -28.89 -23.74 6.86
N VAL A 74 -29.33 -24.94 6.47
CA VAL A 74 -30.67 -25.19 5.91
C VAL A 74 -31.61 -25.63 7.03
N ARG A 75 -32.63 -24.82 7.33
CA ARG A 75 -33.71 -25.14 8.27
C ARG A 75 -35.04 -25.13 7.54
N ASP A 76 -36.01 -25.93 8.01
CA ASP A 76 -37.31 -26.20 7.37
C ASP A 76 -38.05 -24.99 6.76
N ASN A 77 -37.86 -23.78 7.31
CA ASN A 77 -38.48 -22.53 6.84
C ASN A 77 -37.48 -21.36 6.65
N GLU A 78 -36.17 -21.54 6.84
CA GLU A 78 -35.17 -20.48 6.62
C GLU A 78 -33.79 -21.03 6.20
N LEU A 79 -33.18 -20.37 5.23
CA LEU A 79 -31.78 -20.50 4.88
C LEU A 79 -31.00 -19.44 5.67
N VAL A 80 -30.08 -19.85 6.55
CA VAL A 80 -29.21 -18.93 7.29
C VAL A 80 -27.84 -18.93 6.64
N ILE A 81 -27.44 -17.78 6.12
CA ILE A 81 -26.13 -17.56 5.50
C ILE A 81 -25.28 -16.76 6.49
N ASP A 82 -24.14 -17.32 6.85
CA ASP A 82 -23.17 -16.78 7.82
C ASP A 82 -21.84 -16.60 7.08
N VAL A 83 -21.20 -15.45 7.24
CA VAL A 83 -20.03 -15.06 6.43
C VAL A 83 -18.86 -14.67 7.33
N GLU A 84 -17.65 -15.08 6.95
CA GLU A 84 -16.42 -14.84 7.69
C GLU A 84 -15.82 -13.44 7.38
N ASP A 85 -14.54 -13.20 7.71
CA ASP A 85 -13.85 -11.92 7.47
C ASP A 85 -13.30 -11.78 6.04
N ILE A 86 -14.21 -11.88 5.09
CA ILE A 86 -13.92 -11.89 3.66
C ILE A 86 -14.87 -10.93 2.95
N VAL A 87 -14.39 -10.23 1.93
CA VAL A 87 -15.20 -9.33 1.09
C VAL A 87 -15.10 -9.72 -0.38
N GLY A 88 -16.15 -9.42 -1.14
CA GLY A 88 -16.26 -9.73 -2.57
C GLY A 88 -17.51 -10.52 -2.92
N ILE A 89 -17.40 -11.48 -3.84
CA ILE A 89 -18.56 -12.18 -4.42
C ILE A 89 -18.33 -13.68 -4.33
N VAL A 90 -19.37 -14.44 -3.97
CA VAL A 90 -19.33 -15.89 -3.83
C VAL A 90 -20.60 -16.50 -4.41
N ASN A 91 -20.49 -17.56 -5.21
CA ASN A 91 -21.66 -18.23 -5.75
C ASN A 91 -22.37 -19.01 -4.64
N LEU A 92 -23.65 -18.75 -4.45
CA LEU A 92 -24.49 -19.52 -3.53
C LEU A 92 -25.14 -20.70 -4.26
N THR A 93 -25.60 -20.49 -5.49
CA THR A 93 -26.10 -21.51 -6.41
C THR A 93 -25.63 -21.18 -7.84
N PRO A 94 -25.81 -22.07 -8.84
CA PRO A 94 -25.46 -21.77 -10.23
C PRO A 94 -26.12 -20.53 -10.84
N ASN A 95 -27.21 -20.02 -10.23
CA ASN A 95 -27.97 -18.87 -10.72
C ASN A 95 -28.12 -17.75 -9.66
N ALA A 96 -27.37 -17.80 -8.54
CA ALA A 96 -27.47 -16.82 -7.47
C ALA A 96 -26.11 -16.53 -6.81
N THR A 97 -25.74 -15.25 -6.79
CA THR A 97 -24.50 -14.74 -6.18
C THR A 97 -24.76 -14.09 -4.83
N LEU A 98 -23.91 -14.39 -3.85
CA LEU A 98 -23.77 -13.67 -2.59
C LEU A 98 -22.67 -12.61 -2.74
N GLN A 99 -23.07 -11.34 -2.69
CA GLN A 99 -22.16 -10.20 -2.52
C GLN A 99 -21.92 -10.00 -1.02
N ILE A 100 -20.64 -9.94 -0.65
CA ILE A 100 -20.16 -9.70 0.70
C ILE A 100 -19.53 -8.31 0.73
N ASP A 101 -20.23 -7.38 1.37
CA ASP A 101 -19.87 -5.98 1.37
C ASP A 101 -18.87 -5.65 2.49
N PRO A 102 -17.82 -4.85 2.20
CA PRO A 102 -16.86 -4.39 3.19
C PRO A 102 -17.44 -3.34 4.14
N LYS A 103 -16.85 -3.24 5.34
CA LYS A 103 -17.12 -2.17 6.32
C LYS A 103 -16.45 -0.82 5.99
N ILE A 104 -15.53 -0.79 5.02
CA ILE A 104 -14.86 0.40 4.49
C ILE A 104 -15.08 0.47 2.97
N GLY A 105 -14.83 1.60 2.33
CA GLY A 105 -15.04 1.74 0.88
C GLY A 105 -14.10 0.86 0.06
N TRP A 106 -14.54 0.52 -1.16
CA TRP A 106 -13.77 -0.30 -2.09
C TRP A 106 -12.50 0.40 -2.60
N GLY A 107 -12.51 1.75 -2.68
CA GLY A 107 -11.36 2.54 -3.09
C GLY A 107 -10.19 2.38 -2.11
N GLU A 108 -10.47 2.48 -0.81
CA GLU A 108 -9.47 2.36 0.25
C GLU A 108 -8.94 0.92 0.33
N ILE A 109 -9.79 -0.09 0.08
CA ILE A 109 -9.36 -1.50 -0.02
C ILE A 109 -8.42 -1.70 -1.21
N LEU A 110 -8.73 -1.11 -2.36
CA LEU A 110 -7.85 -1.18 -3.53
C LEU A 110 -6.51 -0.51 -3.24
N GLU A 111 -6.50 0.66 -2.61
CA GLU A 111 -5.26 1.35 -2.23
C GLU A 111 -4.41 0.50 -1.28
N MET A 112 -4.98 -0.03 -0.20
CA MET A 112 -4.27 -0.95 0.70
C MET A 112 -3.73 -2.19 -0.05
N PHE A 113 -4.53 -2.78 -0.94
CA PHE A 113 -4.10 -3.93 -1.75
C PHE A 113 -2.95 -3.58 -2.69
N LEU A 114 -3.02 -2.41 -3.33
CA LEU A 114 -1.97 -1.92 -4.23
C LEU A 114 -0.68 -1.66 -3.46
N ASP A 115 -0.73 -0.89 -2.37
CA ASP A 115 0.42 -0.56 -1.53
C ASP A 115 1.13 -1.83 -1.02
N VAL A 116 0.39 -2.77 -0.45
CA VAL A 116 0.96 -4.05 -0.01
C VAL A 116 1.46 -4.87 -1.20
N GLY A 117 0.75 -4.88 -2.33
CA GLY A 117 1.12 -5.62 -3.54
C GLY A 117 2.30 -5.06 -4.33
N TYR A 118 2.67 -3.80 -4.11
CA TYR A 118 3.92 -3.20 -4.62
C TYR A 118 5.12 -3.59 -3.75
N HIS A 119 4.96 -3.64 -2.42
CA HIS A 119 6.06 -3.84 -1.48
C HIS A 119 6.30 -5.31 -1.09
N ARG A 120 5.24 -6.14 -1.03
CA ARG A 120 5.32 -7.57 -0.69
C ARG A 120 4.95 -8.44 -1.90
N ARG A 121 5.89 -9.30 -2.30
CA ARG A 121 5.79 -10.16 -3.50
C ARG A 121 4.75 -11.28 -3.41
N SER A 122 4.01 -11.40 -2.30
CA SER A 122 3.16 -12.57 -2.02
C SER A 122 1.92 -12.24 -1.18
N LEU A 123 1.10 -11.29 -1.62
CA LEU A 123 -0.30 -11.22 -1.17
C LEU A 123 -1.00 -12.55 -1.53
N ARG A 124 -1.60 -13.21 -0.54
CA ARG A 124 -2.27 -14.51 -0.69
C ARG A 124 -3.69 -14.33 -1.23
N TYR A 125 -3.77 -13.94 -2.51
CA TYR A 125 -5.02 -13.79 -3.25
C TYR A 125 -5.74 -15.13 -3.49
N ARG A 126 -7.08 -15.16 -3.42
CA ARG A 126 -7.91 -16.39 -3.49
C ARG A 126 -9.08 -16.25 -4.48
N GLY A 127 -8.88 -16.66 -5.73
CA GLY A 127 -9.95 -16.99 -6.70
C GLY A 127 -10.32 -15.93 -7.75
N ILE A 128 -10.56 -16.38 -9.00
CA ILE A 128 -11.29 -15.68 -10.08
C ILE A 128 -12.00 -16.81 -10.87
N PRO A 129 -13.24 -16.63 -11.35
CA PRO A 129 -13.40 -16.44 -12.79
C PRO A 129 -14.56 -15.49 -13.17
N ILE A 130 -14.24 -14.40 -13.88
CA ILE A 130 -15.08 -13.64 -14.87
C ILE A 130 -15.91 -14.61 -15.77
N ARG A 131 -17.04 -14.30 -16.41
CA ARG A 131 -17.94 -13.11 -16.58
C ARG A 131 -19.38 -13.63 -16.32
N ASP A 132 -20.34 -12.86 -15.81
CA ASP A 132 -20.92 -11.65 -16.42
C ASP A 132 -21.50 -10.73 -15.33
N PHE A 133 -21.34 -9.40 -15.45
CA PHE A 133 -21.94 -8.43 -14.51
C PHE A 133 -22.62 -7.28 -15.23
N LEU A 134 -23.92 -7.09 -14.95
CA LEU A 134 -24.66 -5.87 -15.24
C LEU A 134 -24.18 -4.76 -14.28
N ALA A 135 -23.98 -3.55 -14.84
CA ALA A 135 -22.93 -2.60 -14.46
C ALA A 135 -23.32 -1.55 -13.40
N ASP A 136 -24.22 -1.88 -12.46
CA ASP A 136 -24.91 -0.85 -11.68
C ASP A 136 -24.48 -0.66 -10.21
N ASP A 137 -23.59 -1.48 -9.60
CA ASP A 137 -23.30 -1.36 -8.14
C ASP A 137 -21.88 -1.77 -7.63
N ILE A 138 -20.86 -1.96 -8.50
CA ILE A 138 -19.46 -2.23 -8.05
C ILE A 138 -18.47 -1.52 -8.99
N GLY A 139 -17.36 -0.99 -8.44
CA GLY A 139 -16.17 -0.54 -9.19
C GLY A 139 -15.46 -1.72 -9.87
N ILE A 140 -16.03 -2.20 -10.97
CA ILE A 140 -15.57 -3.40 -11.69
C ILE A 140 -14.14 -3.22 -12.23
N GLU A 141 -13.72 -1.97 -12.50
CA GLU A 141 -12.36 -1.62 -12.90
C GLU A 141 -11.32 -2.01 -11.83
N ASP A 142 -11.68 -1.88 -10.55
CA ASP A 142 -10.79 -2.14 -9.41
C ASP A 142 -10.50 -3.65 -9.26
N ILE A 143 -11.48 -4.50 -9.57
CA ILE A 143 -11.30 -5.96 -9.63
C ILE A 143 -10.28 -6.31 -10.73
N PHE A 144 -10.37 -5.70 -11.92
CA PHE A 144 -9.40 -5.95 -13.00
C PHE A 144 -7.99 -5.47 -12.65
N ILE A 145 -7.85 -4.37 -11.91
CA ILE A 145 -6.57 -3.91 -11.36
C ILE A 145 -5.97 -5.00 -10.46
N VAL A 146 -6.73 -5.54 -9.51
CA VAL A 146 -6.28 -6.60 -8.59
C VAL A 146 -5.83 -7.85 -9.36
N VAL A 147 -6.62 -8.32 -10.32
CA VAL A 147 -6.27 -9.47 -11.16
C VAL A 147 -4.98 -9.23 -11.96
N ALA A 148 -4.84 -8.05 -12.58
CA ALA A 148 -3.66 -7.71 -13.36
C ALA A 148 -2.40 -7.57 -12.50
N VAL A 149 -2.51 -7.06 -11.27
CA VAL A 149 -1.39 -7.02 -10.31
C VAL A 149 -0.93 -8.41 -9.93
N ASN A 150 -1.86 -9.34 -9.62
CA ASN A 150 -1.52 -10.73 -9.32
C ASN A 150 -0.85 -11.44 -10.50
N TYR A 151 -1.40 -11.28 -11.72
CA TYR A 151 -0.78 -11.79 -12.95
C TYR A 151 0.63 -11.23 -13.14
N LEU A 152 0.81 -9.90 -13.05
CA LEU A 152 2.11 -9.23 -13.17
C LEU A 152 3.13 -9.73 -12.14
N ASN A 153 2.73 -9.82 -10.88
CA ASN A 153 3.60 -10.29 -9.80
C ASN A 153 3.99 -11.78 -9.99
N SER A 154 3.12 -12.61 -10.57
CA SER A 154 3.46 -14.00 -10.90
C SER A 154 4.50 -14.13 -12.04
N LEU A 155 4.59 -13.14 -12.94
CA LEU A 155 5.57 -13.13 -14.02
C LEU A 155 6.98 -12.75 -13.56
N ASP A 156 7.12 -12.07 -12.43
CA ASP A 156 8.38 -11.52 -11.96
C ASP A 156 9.45 -12.61 -11.76
N ASP A 157 9.08 -13.78 -11.22
CA ASP A 157 10.01 -14.88 -11.03
C ASP A 157 10.34 -15.61 -12.33
N ILE A 158 9.41 -15.66 -13.30
CA ILE A 158 9.71 -16.11 -14.67
C ILE A 158 10.72 -15.16 -15.34
N PHE A 159 10.51 -13.86 -15.15
CA PHE A 159 11.35 -12.80 -15.67
C PHE A 159 12.75 -12.74 -15.03
N ARG A 160 12.90 -13.18 -13.77
CA ARG A 160 14.19 -13.32 -13.06
C ARG A 160 14.92 -14.62 -13.41
N HIS A 161 14.26 -15.77 -13.31
CA HIS A 161 14.88 -17.10 -13.44
C HIS A 161 14.93 -17.63 -14.89
N GLY A 162 14.24 -16.95 -15.80
CA GLY A 162 14.23 -17.21 -17.23
C GLY A 162 13.10 -18.14 -17.68
N PHE A 163 12.90 -18.20 -19.00
CA PHE A 163 11.80 -18.94 -19.60
C PHE A 163 12.08 -20.44 -19.73
N ILE A 164 11.05 -21.26 -19.55
CA ILE A 164 11.06 -22.64 -20.06
C ILE A 164 11.13 -22.56 -21.59
N ARG A 165 11.94 -23.44 -22.18
CA ARG A 165 12.22 -23.52 -23.61
C ARG A 165 12.19 -24.97 -24.07
N SER A 166 11.65 -25.23 -25.24
CA SER A 166 11.86 -26.47 -25.98
C SER A 166 12.97 -26.29 -27.01
N PHE A 167 13.41 -27.39 -27.63
CA PHE A 167 14.44 -27.38 -28.66
C PHE A 167 13.94 -28.14 -29.88
N GLU A 168 13.60 -27.43 -30.96
CA GLU A 168 13.28 -28.07 -32.23
C GLU A 168 14.59 -28.45 -32.95
N ARG A 169 14.63 -29.66 -33.53
CA ARG A 169 15.80 -30.14 -34.27
C ARG A 169 15.61 -29.88 -35.76
N ARG A 170 16.12 -28.74 -36.23
CA ARG A 170 16.11 -28.40 -37.64
C ARG A 170 17.33 -28.99 -38.37
N ARG A 171 17.11 -29.52 -39.56
CA ARG A 171 18.19 -29.85 -40.51
C ARG A 171 18.31 -28.73 -41.54
N THR A 172 19.51 -28.21 -41.71
CA THR A 172 19.80 -27.09 -42.63
C THR A 172 21.00 -27.44 -43.51
N GLU A 173 20.87 -27.25 -44.82
CA GLU A 173 21.94 -27.47 -45.79
C GLU A 173 22.71 -26.17 -46.04
N ALA A 174 23.98 -26.14 -45.64
CA ALA A 174 24.83 -24.96 -45.74
C ALA A 174 26.28 -25.35 -46.08
N LEU A 175 27.10 -24.36 -46.46
CA LEU A 175 28.56 -24.53 -46.53
C LEU A 175 29.18 -24.40 -45.14
N ASP A 176 28.69 -23.43 -44.36
CA ASP A 176 29.00 -23.23 -42.94
C ASP A 176 27.71 -22.88 -42.19
N ALA A 177 27.50 -23.50 -41.03
CA ALA A 177 26.40 -23.22 -40.12
C ALA A 177 26.69 -23.77 -38.71
N ARG A 178 25.97 -23.25 -37.71
CA ARG A 178 26.06 -23.74 -36.32
C ARG A 178 25.33 -25.07 -36.16
N GLY A 179 25.85 -25.98 -35.35
CA GLY A 179 25.18 -27.25 -35.01
C GLY A 179 26.09 -28.45 -35.17
N GLN A 180 25.52 -29.65 -35.06
CA GLN A 180 26.23 -30.90 -35.29
C GLN A 180 26.09 -31.30 -36.76
N ILE A 181 27.19 -31.60 -37.45
CA ILE A 181 27.13 -32.10 -38.83
C ILE A 181 26.56 -33.52 -38.83
N ASP A 182 25.47 -33.74 -39.57
CA ASP A 182 24.95 -35.07 -39.90
C ASP A 182 25.83 -35.63 -41.03
N ILE A 183 26.89 -36.35 -40.64
CA ILE A 183 27.90 -36.89 -41.56
C ILE A 183 27.24 -37.80 -42.61
N HIS A 184 26.28 -38.65 -42.20
CA HIS A 184 25.60 -39.58 -43.10
C HIS A 184 24.78 -38.84 -44.17
N SER A 185 23.99 -37.84 -43.76
CA SER A 185 23.20 -37.04 -44.71
C SER A 185 24.10 -36.14 -45.58
N SER A 186 25.17 -35.58 -45.00
CA SER A 186 26.16 -34.76 -45.72
C SER A 186 26.89 -35.56 -46.81
N LEU A 187 27.27 -36.80 -46.54
CA LEU A 187 27.94 -37.67 -47.52
C LEU A 187 27.04 -38.07 -48.69
N ARG A 188 25.71 -38.07 -48.52
CA ARG A 188 24.76 -38.30 -49.63
C ARG A 188 24.57 -37.07 -50.53
N ASN A 189 24.86 -35.86 -50.02
CA ASN A 189 24.71 -34.61 -50.78
C ASN A 189 25.89 -34.28 -51.72
N PHE A 190 26.84 -35.22 -51.91
CA PHE A 190 27.96 -35.07 -52.85
C PHE A 190 27.58 -35.32 -54.32
N ASP A 191 26.38 -35.84 -54.59
CA ASP A 191 25.95 -36.29 -55.92
C ASP A 191 25.40 -35.14 -56.81
N LEU A 192 26.14 -34.02 -56.86
CA LEU A 192 25.77 -32.80 -57.58
C LEU A 192 26.77 -32.49 -58.71
N PRO A 193 26.41 -32.63 -60.00
CA PRO A 193 27.37 -32.55 -61.11
C PRO A 193 28.15 -31.24 -61.27
N LYS A 194 27.64 -30.10 -60.75
CA LYS A 194 28.25 -28.75 -60.85
C LYS A 194 27.87 -27.84 -59.67
N GLY A 195 28.07 -28.29 -58.43
CA GLY A 195 27.81 -27.49 -57.23
C GLY A 195 28.89 -27.65 -56.17
N VAL A 196 29.03 -26.66 -55.27
CA VAL A 196 29.83 -26.83 -54.05
C VAL A 196 29.00 -27.70 -53.08
N PRO A 197 29.53 -28.85 -52.61
CA PRO A 197 28.76 -29.74 -51.75
C PRO A 197 28.43 -29.05 -50.42
N LYS A 198 27.14 -29.05 -50.04
CA LYS A 198 26.66 -28.50 -48.77
C LYS A 198 26.64 -29.59 -47.71
N HIS A 199 27.12 -29.25 -46.52
CA HIS A 199 26.96 -30.10 -45.35
C HIS A 199 25.56 -29.94 -44.75
N VAL A 200 25.02 -31.02 -44.20
CA VAL A 200 23.75 -31.05 -43.48
C VAL A 200 24.05 -30.83 -42.00
N PHE A 201 23.63 -29.69 -41.46
CA PHE A 201 23.78 -29.35 -40.05
C PHE A 201 22.48 -29.64 -39.30
N VAL A 202 22.56 -30.39 -38.21
CA VAL A 202 21.49 -30.52 -37.20
C VAL A 202 21.64 -29.39 -36.20
N GLN A 203 20.74 -28.44 -36.31
CA GLN A 203 20.63 -27.27 -35.45
C GLN A 203 19.61 -27.58 -34.35
N LYS A 204 19.78 -26.96 -33.18
CA LYS A 204 18.79 -26.99 -32.09
C LYS A 204 18.28 -25.57 -31.92
N ASP A 205 17.21 -25.26 -32.63
CA ASP A 205 16.58 -23.95 -32.55
C ASP A 205 15.79 -23.89 -31.24
N VAL A 206 15.84 -22.74 -30.57
CA VAL A 206 15.24 -22.56 -29.24
C VAL A 206 13.82 -22.04 -29.42
N GLU A 207 12.84 -22.83 -29.03
CA GLU A 207 11.43 -22.48 -29.13
C GLU A 207 10.87 -22.13 -27.73
N TYR A 208 10.17 -21.01 -27.65
CA TYR A 208 9.61 -20.45 -26.43
C TYR A 208 8.06 -20.46 -26.44
N SER A 209 7.42 -20.59 -27.60
CA SER A 209 5.98 -20.81 -27.79
C SER A 209 5.63 -22.27 -27.43
N ILE A 210 5.78 -22.60 -26.15
CA ILE A 210 5.38 -23.89 -25.55
C ILE A 210 4.04 -23.73 -24.82
N PRO A 211 3.29 -24.82 -24.54
CA PRO A 211 1.95 -24.73 -23.95
C PRO A 211 1.86 -23.86 -22.68
N VAL A 212 2.78 -24.04 -21.73
CA VAL A 212 2.81 -23.27 -20.47
C VAL A 212 3.03 -21.76 -20.72
N ASN A 213 3.98 -21.39 -21.58
CA ASN A 213 4.26 -19.99 -21.88
C ASN A 213 3.13 -19.34 -22.70
N ASP A 214 2.55 -20.08 -23.65
CA ASP A 214 1.47 -19.60 -24.52
C ASP A 214 0.15 -19.44 -23.76
N LEU A 215 -0.13 -20.29 -22.77
CA LEU A 215 -1.26 -20.14 -21.85
C LEU A 215 -1.10 -18.87 -21.00
N ILE A 216 0.08 -18.67 -20.41
CA ILE A 216 0.39 -17.43 -19.65
C ILE A 216 0.23 -16.18 -20.54
N TYR A 217 0.78 -16.20 -21.75
CA TYR A 217 0.63 -15.11 -22.72
C TYR A 217 -0.84 -14.84 -23.11
N ARG A 218 -1.64 -15.88 -23.32
CA ARG A 218 -3.08 -15.76 -23.61
C ARG A 218 -3.85 -15.11 -22.47
N ALA A 219 -3.55 -15.47 -21.22
CA ALA A 219 -4.16 -14.81 -20.05
C ALA A 219 -3.84 -13.31 -20.02
N GLY A 220 -2.58 -12.94 -20.28
CA GLY A 220 -2.18 -11.54 -20.42
C GLY A 220 -2.94 -10.81 -21.54
N LYS A 221 -3.12 -11.44 -22.71
CA LYS A 221 -3.90 -10.86 -23.83
C LYS A 221 -5.38 -10.67 -23.49
N GLU A 222 -6.00 -11.61 -22.77
CA GLU A 222 -7.39 -11.45 -22.37
C GLU A 222 -7.56 -10.38 -21.29
N LEU A 223 -6.64 -10.27 -20.32
CA LEU A 223 -6.59 -9.10 -19.43
C LEU A 223 -6.42 -7.80 -20.22
N GLN A 224 -5.53 -7.76 -21.22
CA GLN A 224 -5.35 -6.57 -22.05
C GLN A 224 -6.66 -6.19 -22.77
N ARG A 225 -7.42 -7.18 -23.27
CA ARG A 225 -8.73 -6.99 -23.88
C ARG A 225 -9.76 -6.48 -22.87
N LEU A 226 -9.82 -7.06 -21.68
CA LEU A 226 -10.71 -6.63 -20.60
C LEU A 226 -10.44 -5.17 -20.23
N PHE A 227 -9.18 -4.78 -20.05
CA PHE A 227 -8.83 -3.37 -19.82
C PHE A 227 -9.35 -2.46 -20.95
N HIS A 228 -9.17 -2.78 -22.23
CA HIS A 228 -9.75 -1.96 -23.32
C HIS A 228 -11.29 -1.86 -23.28
N LEU A 229 -11.99 -2.87 -22.78
CA LEU A 229 -13.46 -2.87 -22.71
C LEU A 229 -14.01 -2.03 -21.55
N TYR A 230 -13.25 -1.85 -20.47
CA TYR A 230 -13.67 -1.11 -19.26
C TYR A 230 -12.91 0.21 -19.04
N ALA A 231 -11.94 0.55 -19.89
CA ALA A 231 -11.17 1.80 -19.82
C ALA A 231 -12.00 3.09 -19.98
N GLY A 232 -13.29 2.99 -20.36
CA GLY A 232 -14.14 4.15 -20.63
C GLY A 232 -14.81 4.78 -19.40
N ALA A 233 -14.64 4.23 -18.20
CA ALA A 233 -15.40 4.61 -16.99
C ALA A 233 -14.54 5.11 -15.81
N SER A 234 -13.21 5.09 -15.91
CA SER A 234 -12.32 5.35 -14.77
C SER A 234 -11.15 6.29 -15.12
N ASP A 235 -11.12 7.47 -14.49
CA ASP A 235 -10.00 8.43 -14.50
C ASP A 235 -8.87 8.04 -13.52
N ASN A 236 -8.87 6.80 -13.00
CA ASN A 236 -7.95 6.36 -11.95
C ASN A 236 -6.51 6.21 -12.49
N GLN A 237 -5.55 6.99 -11.96
CA GLN A 237 -4.14 6.93 -12.36
C GLN A 237 -3.52 5.53 -12.17
N ASN A 238 -3.98 4.77 -11.18
CA ASN A 238 -3.53 3.40 -10.94
C ASN A 238 -3.89 2.46 -12.11
N TYR A 239 -5.05 2.67 -12.73
CA TYR A 239 -5.50 1.91 -13.89
C TYR A 239 -4.51 2.03 -15.05
N THR A 240 -4.17 3.27 -15.43
CA THR A 240 -3.21 3.55 -16.51
C THR A 240 -1.80 3.01 -16.20
N ARG A 241 -1.35 3.10 -14.94
CA ARG A 241 -0.05 2.55 -14.49
C ARG A 241 0.00 1.03 -14.61
N ILE A 242 -1.06 0.33 -14.17
CA ILE A 242 -1.14 -1.14 -14.24
C ILE A 242 -1.30 -1.62 -15.67
N TYR A 243 -2.16 -1.00 -16.47
CA TYR A 243 -2.28 -1.28 -17.90
C TYR A 243 -0.93 -1.15 -18.63
N SER A 244 -0.18 -0.08 -18.35
CA SER A 244 1.16 0.15 -18.91
C SER A 244 2.20 -0.88 -18.42
N ARG A 245 2.03 -1.49 -17.25
CA ARG A 245 2.86 -2.63 -16.80
C ARG A 245 2.47 -3.91 -17.54
N LEU A 246 1.16 -4.18 -17.68
CA LEU A 246 0.62 -5.34 -18.39
C LEU A 246 1.08 -5.39 -19.85
N GLU A 247 0.96 -4.28 -20.59
CA GLU A 247 1.41 -4.19 -21.98
C GLU A 247 2.92 -4.47 -22.12
N ARG A 248 3.75 -3.92 -21.23
CA ARG A 248 5.20 -4.18 -21.20
C ARG A 248 5.53 -5.65 -20.89
N ALA A 249 4.78 -6.27 -19.98
CA ALA A 249 4.95 -7.68 -19.67
C ALA A 249 4.59 -8.58 -20.87
N ILE A 250 3.49 -8.30 -21.57
CA ILE A 250 3.07 -9.00 -22.79
C ILE A 250 4.12 -8.83 -23.90
N LYS A 251 4.57 -7.60 -24.17
CA LYS A 251 5.65 -7.31 -25.14
C LYS A 251 6.96 -8.03 -24.78
N ARG A 252 7.23 -8.28 -23.50
CA ARG A 252 8.39 -9.07 -23.04
C ARG A 252 8.25 -10.56 -23.34
N LEU A 253 7.03 -11.11 -23.32
CA LEU A 253 6.73 -12.48 -23.79
C LEU A 253 6.89 -12.57 -25.32
N GLU A 254 6.29 -11.62 -26.05
CA GLU A 254 6.36 -11.54 -27.52
C GLU A 254 7.81 -11.42 -28.03
N SER A 255 8.64 -10.58 -27.39
CA SER A 255 10.06 -10.40 -27.76
C SER A 255 10.93 -11.66 -27.53
N ARG A 256 10.42 -12.67 -26.84
CA ARG A 256 11.04 -13.99 -26.69
C ARG A 256 10.51 -15.04 -27.68
N GLY A 257 9.55 -14.69 -28.53
CA GLY A 257 8.94 -15.60 -29.50
C GLY A 257 7.73 -16.37 -28.96
N VAL A 258 7.19 -16.00 -27.80
CA VAL A 258 5.91 -16.54 -27.31
C VAL A 258 4.78 -15.94 -28.16
N THR A 259 3.94 -16.77 -28.78
CA THR A 259 2.93 -16.30 -29.76
C THR A 259 1.50 -16.71 -29.45
N GLY A 260 1.26 -17.58 -28.46
CA GLY A 260 -0.06 -18.09 -28.12
C GLY A 260 -0.59 -19.15 -29.10
N LYS A 261 0.25 -19.70 -29.98
CA LYS A 261 -0.17 -20.62 -31.07
C LYS A 261 -0.19 -22.10 -30.68
N SER A 262 0.57 -22.51 -29.66
CA SER A 262 0.72 -23.93 -29.28
C SER A 262 -0.40 -24.46 -28.38
N VAL A 263 -1.34 -23.60 -27.98
CA VAL A 263 -2.48 -23.92 -27.10
C VAL A 263 -3.77 -23.52 -27.81
N SER A 264 -4.78 -24.36 -27.76
CA SER A 264 -6.17 -24.02 -28.09
C SER A 264 -7.03 -23.97 -26.81
N LEU A 265 -8.27 -23.48 -26.89
CA LEU A 265 -9.08 -23.31 -25.68
C LEU A 265 -9.46 -24.63 -25.01
N SER A 266 -9.52 -25.73 -25.76
CA SER A 266 -9.76 -27.08 -25.25
C SER A 266 -8.60 -27.65 -24.44
N ASP A 267 -7.38 -27.14 -24.62
CA ASP A 267 -6.16 -27.75 -24.07
C ASP A 267 -5.80 -27.15 -22.70
N ILE A 268 -6.49 -26.07 -22.30
CA ILE A 268 -6.25 -25.32 -21.05
C ILE A 268 -6.58 -26.13 -19.79
N PRO A 269 -7.65 -26.94 -19.72
CA PRO A 269 -7.90 -27.83 -18.59
C PRO A 269 -6.78 -28.87 -18.40
N GLU A 270 -6.25 -29.41 -19.50
CA GLU A 270 -5.28 -30.52 -19.52
C GLU A 270 -3.88 -30.13 -19.03
N ILE A 271 -3.48 -28.87 -19.22
CA ILE A 271 -2.18 -28.37 -18.75
C ILE A 271 -2.20 -28.23 -17.22
N THR A 272 -1.30 -28.94 -16.53
CA THR A 272 -1.21 -28.98 -15.07
C THR A 272 0.17 -28.56 -14.57
N THR A 273 0.31 -28.38 -13.25
CA THR A 273 1.62 -28.17 -12.61
C THR A 273 2.60 -29.34 -12.79
N ASN A 274 2.14 -30.53 -13.16
CA ASN A 274 3.01 -31.68 -13.49
C ASN A 274 3.74 -31.51 -14.84
N ASP A 275 3.22 -30.68 -15.74
CA ASP A 275 3.85 -30.37 -17.03
C ASP A 275 5.02 -29.38 -16.87
N ILE A 276 5.18 -28.80 -15.68
CA ILE A 276 6.30 -27.94 -15.31
C ILE A 276 7.47 -28.81 -14.81
N PRO A 277 8.67 -28.72 -15.41
CA PRO A 277 9.85 -29.42 -14.89
C PRO A 277 10.15 -29.01 -13.44
N ARG A 278 10.50 -29.96 -12.56
CA ARG A 278 10.76 -29.69 -11.12
C ARG A 278 11.71 -28.52 -10.85
N GLN A 279 12.73 -28.31 -11.70
CA GLN A 279 13.70 -27.20 -11.61
C GLN A 279 13.11 -25.82 -11.98
N ARG A 280 11.85 -25.77 -12.42
CA ARG A 280 11.15 -24.60 -12.95
C ARG A 280 9.83 -24.34 -12.22
N HIS A 281 9.66 -24.90 -11.03
CA HIS A 281 8.43 -24.82 -10.24
C HIS A 281 7.96 -23.39 -9.91
N TYR A 282 8.84 -22.37 -10.03
CA TYR A 282 8.45 -20.96 -10.00
C TYR A 282 7.42 -20.55 -11.08
N TYR A 283 7.17 -21.40 -12.09
CA TYR A 283 6.06 -21.25 -13.02
C TYR A 283 4.68 -21.59 -12.44
N ALA A 284 4.58 -22.34 -11.33
CA ALA A 284 3.32 -22.90 -10.84
C ALA A 284 2.29 -21.82 -10.55
N GLN A 285 2.67 -20.76 -9.82
CA GLN A 285 1.78 -19.65 -9.51
C GLN A 285 1.28 -18.91 -10.77
N ALA A 286 2.17 -18.66 -11.74
CA ALA A 286 1.82 -18.00 -12.99
C ALA A 286 0.92 -18.87 -13.88
N LEU A 287 1.15 -20.19 -13.92
CA LEU A 287 0.30 -21.13 -14.63
C LEU A 287 -1.11 -21.14 -14.02
N GLU A 288 -1.21 -21.30 -12.69
CA GLU A 288 -2.50 -21.34 -12.00
C GLU A 288 -3.28 -20.03 -12.18
N ILE A 289 -2.68 -18.88 -11.89
CA ILE A 289 -3.34 -17.57 -12.10
C ILE A 289 -3.77 -17.40 -13.57
N SER A 290 -2.95 -17.84 -14.53
CA SER A 290 -3.29 -17.74 -15.95
C SER A 290 -4.41 -18.71 -16.37
N LYS A 291 -4.46 -19.93 -15.79
CA LYS A 291 -5.60 -20.85 -15.94
C LYS A 291 -6.87 -20.25 -15.35
N THR A 292 -6.78 -19.64 -14.18
CA THR A 292 -7.87 -18.95 -13.49
C THR A 292 -8.41 -17.76 -14.31
N ILE A 293 -7.53 -16.99 -14.95
CA ILE A 293 -7.91 -15.92 -15.89
C ILE A 293 -8.53 -16.50 -17.17
N LEU A 294 -8.05 -17.63 -17.68
CA LEU A 294 -8.53 -18.15 -18.96
C LEU A 294 -9.80 -18.99 -18.86
N SER A 295 -9.96 -19.83 -17.83
CA SER A 295 -11.23 -20.53 -17.55
C SER A 295 -12.41 -19.57 -17.47
N SER A 296 -12.15 -18.36 -16.97
CA SER A 296 -13.09 -17.24 -16.92
C SER A 296 -13.54 -16.72 -18.30
N SER A 297 -12.66 -16.79 -19.30
CA SER A 297 -12.93 -16.31 -20.65
C SER A 297 -13.53 -17.36 -21.59
N ILE A 298 -13.69 -18.61 -21.13
CA ILE A 298 -14.02 -19.80 -21.94
C ILE A 298 -15.42 -20.33 -21.58
N GLY A 299 -16.37 -19.42 -21.31
CA GLY A 299 -17.78 -19.72 -21.54
C GLY A 299 -17.97 -20.12 -23.01
N GLN A 300 -18.58 -21.28 -23.25
CA GLN A 300 -19.02 -21.71 -24.57
C GLN A 300 -20.53 -21.92 -24.57
N PRO A 301 -21.23 -21.51 -25.65
CA PRO A 301 -22.67 -21.56 -25.71
C PRO A 301 -23.18 -22.99 -25.94
N LEU A 302 -24.24 -23.35 -25.23
CA LEU A 302 -25.09 -24.50 -25.54
C LEU A 302 -26.54 -24.05 -25.79
N ASP A 303 -27.27 -24.89 -26.54
CA ASP A 303 -28.47 -24.60 -27.37
C ASP A 303 -29.72 -23.98 -26.68
N GLN A 304 -29.64 -23.48 -25.45
CA GLN A 304 -30.75 -22.79 -24.75
C GLN A 304 -30.39 -21.42 -24.14
N GLY A 305 -29.26 -20.82 -24.53
CA GLY A 305 -29.07 -19.36 -24.44
C GLY A 305 -28.99 -18.78 -23.02
N ARG A 306 -28.50 -19.55 -22.05
CA ARG A 306 -28.02 -19.04 -20.76
C ARG A 306 -26.68 -19.69 -20.41
N GLU A 307 -25.63 -18.89 -20.52
CA GLU A 307 -24.36 -19.14 -19.85
C GLU A 307 -24.43 -18.41 -18.50
N GLU A 308 -24.39 -19.14 -17.38
CA GLU A 308 -24.22 -18.56 -16.04
C GLU A 308 -23.05 -19.30 -15.36
N LEU A 309 -21.82 -18.89 -15.70
CA LEU A 309 -20.62 -19.20 -14.93
C LEU A 309 -20.32 -17.98 -14.06
N LEU A 310 -20.67 -18.08 -12.78
CA LEU A 310 -20.70 -16.94 -11.88
C LEU A 310 -19.32 -16.68 -11.23
N MET A 311 -18.99 -15.40 -11.00
CA MET A 311 -17.70 -14.98 -10.46
C MET A 311 -17.56 -15.24 -8.96
N GLU A 312 -16.40 -15.74 -8.55
CA GLU A 312 -15.97 -15.74 -7.14
C GLU A 312 -14.71 -14.90 -6.97
N TYR A 313 -14.82 -13.85 -6.13
CA TYR A 313 -13.77 -12.89 -5.83
C TYR A 313 -13.73 -12.70 -4.31
N ILE A 314 -12.57 -12.94 -3.69
CA ILE A 314 -12.45 -12.99 -2.22
C ILE A 314 -11.15 -12.30 -1.79
N ILE A 315 -11.28 -11.25 -0.97
CA ILE A 315 -10.18 -10.64 -0.21
C ILE A 315 -10.38 -11.03 1.26
N GLY A 316 -9.32 -11.54 1.93
CA GLY A 316 -9.32 -11.72 3.38
C GLY A 316 -8.90 -10.43 4.07
N MET A 317 -9.85 -9.76 4.73
CA MET A 317 -9.65 -8.37 5.20
C MET A 317 -8.73 -8.27 6.41
N GLU A 318 -8.84 -9.16 7.40
CA GLU A 318 -7.91 -9.23 8.54
C GLU A 318 -6.44 -9.32 8.08
N SER A 319 -6.13 -10.17 7.10
CA SER A 319 -4.76 -10.31 6.58
C SER A 319 -4.31 -9.11 5.76
N LEU A 320 -5.17 -8.57 4.88
CA LEU A 320 -4.83 -7.37 4.09
C LEU A 320 -4.56 -6.17 5.01
N PHE A 321 -5.43 -5.94 6.00
CA PHE A 321 -5.30 -4.84 6.94
C PHE A 321 -4.06 -5.01 7.82
N GLU A 322 -3.77 -6.21 8.30
CA GLU A 322 -2.54 -6.50 9.06
C GLU A 322 -1.28 -6.20 8.23
N GLU A 323 -1.22 -6.66 6.97
CA GLU A 323 -0.09 -6.38 6.09
C GLU A 323 0.05 -4.89 5.73
N TYR A 324 -1.06 -4.17 5.52
CA TYR A 324 -1.07 -2.73 5.25
C TYR A 324 -0.60 -1.92 6.46
N VAL A 325 -1.11 -2.22 7.66
CA VAL A 325 -0.66 -1.54 8.89
C VAL A 325 0.83 -1.77 9.13
N GLY A 326 1.34 -2.97 8.86
CA GLY A 326 2.79 -3.25 8.97
C GLY A 326 3.65 -2.47 7.96
N LEU A 327 3.13 -2.25 6.75
CA LEU A 327 3.77 -1.39 5.75
C LEU A 327 3.74 0.09 6.19
N ALA A 328 2.56 0.61 6.51
CA ALA A 328 2.37 2.00 6.96
C ALA A 328 3.22 2.32 8.19
N LEU A 329 3.23 1.45 9.22
CA LEU A 329 4.13 1.60 10.37
C LEU A 329 5.59 1.77 9.95
N THR A 330 6.06 0.97 8.97
CA THR A 330 7.46 0.99 8.53
C THR A 330 7.78 2.28 7.77
N GLU A 331 6.94 2.65 6.81
CA GLU A 331 7.12 3.85 5.99
C GLU A 331 7.00 5.13 6.83
N GLU A 332 6.03 5.22 7.75
CA GLU A 332 5.89 6.39 8.64
C GLU A 332 7.04 6.45 9.67
N LEU A 333 7.62 5.33 10.09
CA LEU A 333 8.83 5.34 10.93
C LEU A 333 10.06 5.84 10.16
N GLU A 334 10.31 5.31 8.95
CA GLU A 334 11.41 5.75 8.09
C GLU A 334 11.27 7.25 7.72
N TYR A 335 10.03 7.71 7.49
CA TYR A 335 9.68 9.12 7.28
C TYR A 335 10.01 10.00 8.49
N LEU A 336 9.68 9.56 9.71
CA LEU A 336 9.99 10.30 10.94
C LEU A 336 11.49 10.28 11.28
N GLN A 337 12.20 9.19 10.99
CA GLN A 337 13.67 9.09 11.09
C GLN A 337 14.38 10.06 10.12
N GLY A 338 13.79 10.33 8.97
CA GLY A 338 14.29 11.33 8.01
C GLY A 338 14.09 12.79 8.45
N ASN A 339 13.38 13.07 9.54
CA ASN A 339 13.04 14.43 9.96
C ASN A 339 14.12 15.01 10.91
N PRO A 340 14.86 16.08 10.53
CA PRO A 340 15.97 16.63 11.32
C PRO A 340 15.53 17.27 12.65
N MET A 341 14.22 17.44 12.89
CA MET A 341 13.62 17.98 14.11
C MET A 341 13.11 16.91 15.09
N ILE A 342 13.22 15.62 14.75
CA ILE A 342 12.78 14.52 15.61
C ILE A 342 13.98 13.62 15.92
N ASP A 343 14.46 13.70 17.16
CA ASP A 343 15.54 12.86 17.65
C ASP A 343 14.98 11.58 18.30
N GLY A 344 15.82 10.54 18.36
CA GLY A 344 15.57 9.36 19.19
C GLY A 344 14.75 8.25 18.54
N LEU A 345 14.46 8.37 17.24
CA LEU A 345 13.84 7.29 16.44
C LEU A 345 14.87 6.46 15.66
N ASP A 346 16.12 6.88 15.56
CA ASP A 346 17.13 6.29 14.66
C ASP A 346 17.42 4.79 14.91
N SER A 347 17.32 4.34 16.16
CA SER A 347 17.53 2.94 16.55
C SER A 347 16.29 2.06 16.43
N PHE A 348 15.14 2.63 16.05
CA PHE A 348 13.86 1.93 16.03
C PHE A 348 13.69 1.14 14.73
N SER A 349 13.13 -0.06 14.84
CA SER A 349 12.74 -0.91 13.71
C SER A 349 11.44 -1.65 13.99
N ILE A 350 10.65 -1.90 12.96
CA ILE A 350 9.39 -2.66 13.04
C ILE A 350 9.62 -4.06 12.48
N LYS A 351 9.26 -5.08 13.26
CA LYS A 351 9.46 -6.49 12.92
C LYS A 351 8.22 -7.29 13.25
N LYS A 352 7.91 -8.28 12.41
CA LYS A 352 6.93 -9.33 12.71
C LYS A 352 7.69 -10.54 13.26
N GLU A 353 7.63 -10.74 14.57
CA GLU A 353 8.44 -11.73 15.27
C GLU A 353 7.59 -12.86 15.85
N SER A 354 8.15 -14.07 15.89
CA SER A 354 7.53 -15.21 16.56
C SER A 354 8.45 -15.71 17.66
N TYR A 355 7.90 -15.89 18.86
CA TYR A 355 8.63 -16.33 20.04
C TYR A 355 8.02 -17.63 20.60
N GLN A 356 8.87 -18.51 21.14
CA GLN A 356 8.44 -19.70 21.88
C GLN A 356 7.88 -19.27 23.24
N LEU A 357 6.83 -19.95 23.70
CA LEU A 357 6.23 -19.71 25.02
C LEU A 357 6.92 -20.48 26.15
N PHE A 358 7.78 -21.43 25.81
CA PHE A 358 8.45 -22.35 26.72
C PHE A 358 9.90 -22.58 26.28
N GLU A 359 10.80 -22.82 27.24
CA GLU A 359 12.21 -23.18 27.00
C GLU A 359 12.37 -24.62 26.47
N ASP A 360 11.32 -25.45 26.55
CA ASP A 360 11.30 -26.82 26.05
C ASP A 360 11.06 -26.86 24.54
N ASP A 361 12.12 -27.11 23.78
CA ASP A 361 12.10 -27.26 22.31
C ASP A 361 11.17 -28.38 21.80
N SER A 362 10.73 -29.31 22.65
CA SER A 362 9.71 -30.31 22.28
C SER A 362 8.30 -29.72 22.19
N ILE A 363 8.07 -28.55 22.79
CA ILE A 363 6.79 -27.83 22.78
C ILE A 363 6.85 -26.69 21.76
N SER A 364 6.40 -26.97 20.54
CA SER A 364 6.39 -26.02 19.42
C SER A 364 5.35 -24.87 19.52
N LEU A 365 4.83 -24.59 20.73
CA LEU A 365 3.86 -23.53 20.97
C LEU A 365 4.54 -22.16 20.86
N ARG A 366 4.20 -21.45 19.79
CA ARG A 366 4.70 -20.12 19.49
C ARG A 366 3.60 -19.08 19.53
N SER A 367 3.98 -17.88 19.95
CA SER A 367 3.19 -16.67 19.83
C SER A 367 3.79 -15.79 18.74
N GLN A 368 2.96 -14.98 18.09
CA GLN A 368 3.36 -14.05 17.04
C GLN A 368 2.43 -12.83 17.09
N PRO A 369 2.90 -11.70 17.65
CA PRO A 369 2.22 -10.43 17.51
C PRO A 369 2.23 -9.98 16.05
N ASP A 370 1.27 -9.14 15.70
CA ASP A 370 1.15 -8.64 14.33
C ASP A 370 2.34 -7.72 14.02
N HIS A 371 2.62 -6.75 14.91
CA HIS A 371 3.77 -5.83 14.80
C HIS A 371 4.48 -5.63 16.14
N VAL A 372 5.82 -5.60 16.11
CA VAL A 372 6.67 -5.29 17.27
C VAL A 372 7.60 -4.14 16.90
N ILE A 373 7.61 -3.09 17.73
CA ILE A 373 8.57 -1.99 17.65
C ILE A 373 9.74 -2.31 18.59
N ARG A 374 10.97 -2.28 18.07
CA ARG A 374 12.20 -2.58 18.80
C ARG A 374 13.26 -1.51 18.58
N SER A 375 13.88 -1.08 19.67
CA SER A 375 15.11 -0.27 19.72
C SER A 375 16.35 -1.18 19.86
N ASP A 376 17.55 -0.60 19.92
CA ASP A 376 18.76 -1.32 20.33
C ASP A 376 18.72 -1.80 21.81
N GLU A 377 17.85 -1.19 22.64
CA GLU A 377 17.73 -1.50 24.07
C GLU A 377 16.72 -2.61 24.37
N GLY A 378 15.65 -2.76 23.55
CA GLY A 378 14.65 -3.79 23.77
C GLY A 378 13.35 -3.63 22.95
N VAL A 379 12.29 -4.33 23.37
CA VAL A 379 10.96 -4.19 22.77
C VAL A 379 10.25 -2.98 23.38
N GLU A 380 10.10 -1.94 22.56
CA GLU A 380 9.57 -0.64 22.98
C GLU A 380 8.04 -0.62 22.98
N ALA A 381 7.41 -1.33 22.04
CA ALA A 381 5.96 -1.51 21.99
C ALA A 381 5.54 -2.75 21.18
N VAL A 382 4.32 -3.22 21.46
CA VAL A 382 3.64 -4.26 20.69
C VAL A 382 2.29 -3.76 20.19
N LEU A 383 2.02 -4.00 18.90
CA LEU A 383 0.79 -3.61 18.24
C LEU A 383 0.07 -4.82 17.64
N ASP A 384 -1.25 -4.81 17.74
CA ASP A 384 -2.14 -5.87 17.26
C ASP A 384 -3.20 -5.22 16.36
N SER A 385 -3.29 -5.64 15.10
CA SER A 385 -4.15 -5.01 14.07
C SER A 385 -5.51 -5.69 14.04
N LYS A 386 -6.60 -4.94 14.22
CA LYS A 386 -7.95 -5.51 14.35
C LYS A 386 -8.98 -4.77 13.51
N TYR A 387 -9.38 -5.47 12.44
CA TYR A 387 -10.35 -5.01 11.46
C TYR A 387 -11.79 -5.22 11.97
N TYR A 388 -12.26 -4.27 12.80
CA TYR A 388 -13.56 -4.32 13.49
C TYR A 388 -14.55 -3.25 12.97
N ALA A 389 -15.84 -3.50 13.18
CA ALA A 389 -16.95 -2.61 12.82
C ALA A 389 -16.94 -1.28 13.58
N LYS A 390 -17.62 -0.26 13.05
CA LYS A 390 -17.69 1.10 13.62
C LYS A 390 -18.13 1.07 15.10
N ALA A 391 -17.43 1.84 15.94
CA ALA A 391 -17.62 1.94 17.39
C ALA A 391 -17.41 0.63 18.21
N LYS A 392 -16.94 -0.47 17.58
CA LYS A 392 -16.59 -1.69 18.31
C LYS A 392 -15.20 -1.56 18.95
N ASN A 393 -15.13 -0.97 20.14
CA ASN A 393 -13.91 -0.88 20.92
C ASN A 393 -13.27 -2.29 21.08
N PRO A 394 -12.04 -2.52 20.54
CA PRO A 394 -11.44 -3.85 20.45
C PRO A 394 -11.11 -4.45 21.82
N LEU A 395 -10.96 -3.62 22.87
CA LEU A 395 -10.69 -4.04 24.23
C LEU A 395 -11.90 -4.65 24.93
N LYS A 396 -13.13 -4.39 24.45
CA LYS A 396 -14.33 -5.09 24.96
C LYS A 396 -14.32 -6.57 24.58
N GLY A 397 -13.60 -6.93 23.50
CA GLY A 397 -13.35 -8.32 23.12
C GLY A 397 -12.40 -9.00 24.10
N SER A 398 -12.90 -9.99 24.86
CA SER A 398 -12.10 -10.68 25.89
C SER A 398 -10.82 -11.32 25.34
N TRP A 399 -10.92 -12.02 24.21
CA TRP A 399 -9.80 -12.76 23.61
C TRP A 399 -8.69 -11.82 23.10
N SER A 400 -9.01 -10.85 22.24
CA SER A 400 -8.03 -9.91 21.66
C SER A 400 -7.32 -9.08 22.72
N ARG A 401 -8.06 -8.59 23.73
CA ARG A 401 -7.47 -7.90 24.88
C ARG A 401 -6.49 -8.81 25.65
N SER A 402 -6.88 -10.07 25.89
CA SER A 402 -6.04 -11.01 26.65
C SER A 402 -4.79 -11.43 25.87
N ARG A 403 -4.91 -11.60 24.54
CA ARG A 403 -3.81 -11.85 23.60
C ARG A 403 -2.79 -10.70 23.64
N LEU A 404 -3.21 -9.46 23.44
CA LEU A 404 -2.29 -8.30 23.47
C LEU A 404 -1.65 -8.09 24.87
N LEU A 405 -2.40 -8.30 25.96
CA LEU A 405 -1.82 -8.25 27.32
C LEU A 405 -0.78 -9.36 27.56
N SER A 406 -1.01 -10.56 27.04
CA SER A 406 -0.04 -11.67 27.07
C SER A 406 1.22 -11.34 26.25
N TYR A 407 1.08 -10.63 25.13
CA TYR A 407 2.23 -10.18 24.34
C TYR A 407 3.05 -9.14 25.10
N GLY A 408 2.39 -8.15 25.70
CA GLY A 408 3.05 -7.16 26.56
C GLY A 408 3.77 -7.78 27.76
N PHE A 409 3.19 -8.81 28.36
CA PHE A 409 3.82 -9.54 29.47
C PHE A 409 5.04 -10.33 29.03
N HIS A 410 4.98 -11.06 27.91
CA HIS A 410 6.09 -11.90 27.43
C HIS A 410 7.22 -11.14 26.76
N LEU A 411 6.93 -9.98 26.17
CA LEU A 411 7.94 -9.10 25.55
C LEU A 411 8.37 -7.95 26.48
N GLU A 412 8.02 -8.05 27.77
CA GLU A 412 8.40 -7.14 28.86
C GLU A 412 8.16 -5.64 28.57
N THR A 413 7.16 -5.33 27.73
CA THR A 413 6.88 -3.96 27.29
C THR A 413 5.68 -3.33 27.99
N GLU A 414 5.82 -2.04 28.27
CA GLU A 414 4.81 -1.20 28.90
C GLU A 414 3.88 -0.50 27.90
N ASN A 415 4.25 -0.44 26.62
CA ASN A 415 3.49 0.26 25.60
C ASN A 415 2.77 -0.75 24.69
N LEU A 416 1.44 -0.79 24.80
CA LEU A 416 0.60 -1.61 23.92
C LEU A 416 -0.21 -0.70 23.00
N ALA A 417 -0.51 -1.16 21.79
CA ALA A 417 -1.51 -0.52 20.96
C ALA A 417 -2.37 -1.51 20.16
N MET A 418 -3.57 -1.07 19.81
CA MET A 418 -4.44 -1.74 18.86
C MET A 418 -4.69 -0.79 17.69
N VAL A 419 -4.37 -1.23 16.47
CA VAL A 419 -4.69 -0.47 15.26
C VAL A 419 -6.03 -0.97 14.73
N ALA A 420 -7.01 -0.08 14.61
CA ALA A 420 -8.37 -0.42 14.15
C ALA A 420 -8.91 0.71 13.27
N PRO A 421 -9.56 0.42 12.13
CA PRO A 421 -9.89 1.45 11.13
C PRO A 421 -11.13 2.29 11.46
N LEU A 422 -12.03 1.77 12.30
CA LEU A 422 -13.35 2.35 12.58
C LEU A 422 -13.63 2.42 14.10
N ALA A 423 -12.57 2.41 14.91
CA ALA A 423 -12.69 2.54 16.36
C ALA A 423 -12.74 4.03 16.78
N GLU A 424 -12.94 4.26 18.07
CA GLU A 424 -12.72 5.59 18.67
C GLU A 424 -11.29 5.64 19.22
N ALA A 425 -10.59 6.75 19.00
CA ALA A 425 -9.23 6.96 19.51
C ALA A 425 -9.27 7.12 21.03
N GLU A 426 -8.57 6.24 21.76
CA GLU A 426 -8.63 6.21 23.22
C GLU A 426 -7.29 5.72 23.81
N THR A 427 -6.85 6.34 24.91
CA THR A 427 -5.63 5.95 25.63
C THR A 427 -5.94 5.56 27.06
N PHE A 428 -5.57 4.34 27.44
CA PHE A 428 -5.75 3.78 28.76
C PHE A 428 -4.41 3.68 29.49
N LYS A 429 -4.38 4.01 30.77
CA LYS A 429 -3.24 3.71 31.66
C LYS A 429 -3.51 2.41 32.41
N PHE A 430 -2.47 1.60 32.64
CA PHE A 430 -2.64 0.40 33.46
C PHE A 430 -2.88 0.76 34.93
N GLN A 431 -3.72 -0.01 35.61
CA GLN A 431 -3.89 0.11 37.05
C GLN A 431 -2.76 -0.66 37.75
N GLY A 432 -1.95 0.04 38.55
CA GLY A 432 -0.92 -0.57 39.39
C GLY A 432 0.42 -0.90 38.70
N ARG A 433 0.61 -0.50 37.44
CA ARG A 433 1.91 -0.51 36.75
C ARG A 433 2.05 0.69 35.83
N SER A 434 3.29 1.02 35.46
CA SER A 434 3.62 1.99 34.42
C SER A 434 3.20 1.49 33.02
N GLY A 435 3.18 2.41 32.05
CA GLY A 435 2.68 2.13 30.70
C GLY A 435 1.17 2.30 30.49
N GLY A 436 0.72 1.81 29.33
CA GLY A 436 -0.67 1.89 28.92
C GLY A 436 -0.98 1.20 27.60
N LEU A 437 -2.21 1.37 27.14
CA LEU A 437 -2.69 0.86 25.86
C LEU A 437 -3.33 2.00 25.06
N THR A 438 -2.96 2.13 23.78
CA THR A 438 -3.50 3.14 22.86
C THR A 438 -4.32 2.49 21.74
N ILE A 439 -5.51 3.01 21.43
CA ILE A 439 -6.26 2.65 20.22
C ILE A 439 -5.89 3.66 19.13
N ILE A 440 -5.29 3.17 18.05
CA ILE A 440 -4.86 3.96 16.89
C ILE A 440 -5.90 3.76 15.78
N THR A 441 -6.50 4.86 15.33
CA THR A 441 -7.61 4.92 14.37
C THR A 441 -7.59 6.30 13.69
N PRO A 442 -8.08 6.46 12.45
CA PRO A 442 -8.22 7.77 11.84
C PRO A 442 -9.15 8.68 12.66
N GLU A 443 -8.89 10.00 12.63
CA GLU A 443 -9.74 11.00 13.32
C GLU A 443 -11.07 11.28 12.57
N ALA A 444 -11.17 10.90 11.30
CA ALA A 444 -12.31 11.19 10.44
C ALA A 444 -13.47 10.20 10.65
N ASP A 445 -14.70 10.66 10.36
CA ASP A 445 -15.92 9.86 10.43
C ASP A 445 -15.96 8.68 9.44
N GLU A 446 -15.23 8.80 8.33
CA GLU A 446 -15.05 7.81 7.28
C GLU A 446 -13.59 7.37 7.23
N PHE A 447 -13.34 6.09 6.96
CA PHE A 447 -11.99 5.54 6.88
C PHE A 447 -11.28 6.03 5.62
N SER A 448 -10.00 6.38 5.76
CA SER A 448 -9.09 6.61 4.64
C SER A 448 -7.70 6.04 4.95
N THR A 449 -6.99 5.65 3.90
CA THR A 449 -5.61 5.16 3.93
C THR A 449 -4.65 6.22 4.48
N GLU A 450 -4.78 7.46 4.01
CA GLU A 450 -4.06 8.66 4.47
C GLU A 450 -4.38 8.97 5.95
N GLY A 451 -5.66 8.94 6.33
CA GLY A 451 -6.07 9.16 7.72
C GLY A 451 -5.49 8.12 8.70
N LEU A 452 -5.35 6.86 8.26
CA LEU A 452 -4.70 5.83 9.08
C LEU A 452 -3.19 6.05 9.18
N ARG A 453 -2.52 6.40 8.07
CA ARG A 453 -1.09 6.75 8.05
C ARG A 453 -0.80 7.91 9.00
N LYS A 454 -1.58 9.00 8.93
CA LYS A 454 -1.47 10.14 9.85
C LYS A 454 -1.63 9.70 11.32
N ALA A 455 -2.65 8.90 11.64
CA ALA A 455 -2.85 8.41 13.02
C ALA A 455 -1.69 7.51 13.52
N ILE A 456 -1.07 6.73 12.63
CA ILE A 456 0.13 5.94 12.93
C ILE A 456 1.35 6.86 13.15
N GLN A 457 1.54 7.85 12.28
CA GLN A 457 2.62 8.83 12.36
C GLN A 457 2.53 9.66 13.66
N ASP A 458 1.34 10.15 14.00
CA ASP A 458 1.06 10.87 15.24
C ASP A 458 1.37 9.99 16.47
N TYR A 459 0.95 8.71 16.47
CA TYR A 459 1.30 7.76 17.54
C TYR A 459 2.81 7.54 17.68
N LEU A 460 3.54 7.31 16.58
CA LEU A 460 4.99 7.08 16.60
C LEU A 460 5.74 8.31 17.11
N ARG A 461 5.38 9.49 16.59
CA ARG A 461 5.96 10.78 17.00
C ARG A 461 5.70 11.05 18.49
N ASP A 462 4.47 10.91 18.96
CA ASP A 462 4.09 11.32 20.31
C ASP A 462 4.52 10.30 21.39
N ARG A 463 4.81 9.05 21.01
CA ARG A 463 5.28 8.00 21.95
C ARG A 463 6.80 7.86 22.01
N PHE A 464 7.49 7.93 20.88
CA PHE A 464 8.91 7.60 20.78
C PHE A 464 9.75 8.79 20.29
N GLY A 465 9.18 9.64 19.45
CA GLY A 465 9.85 10.85 18.95
C GLY A 465 10.10 11.87 20.06
N LYS A 466 11.32 12.42 20.10
CA LYS A 466 11.65 13.58 20.94
C LYS A 466 11.85 14.77 20.02
N GLN A 467 11.13 15.86 20.26
CA GLN A 467 11.39 17.10 19.52
C GLN A 467 12.81 17.58 19.82
N ARG A 468 13.66 17.60 18.78
CA ARG A 468 15.06 17.99 18.88
C ARG A 468 15.17 19.44 19.34
N SER A 469 15.99 19.68 20.35
CA SER A 469 16.24 21.02 20.88
C SER A 469 17.23 21.78 19.99
N THR A 470 16.79 22.18 18.80
CA THR A 470 17.54 23.12 17.94
C THR A 470 17.30 24.56 18.39
N ASN A 471 18.22 25.49 18.07
CA ASN A 471 18.03 26.93 18.32
C ASN A 471 16.70 27.43 17.74
N ALA A 472 16.24 26.89 16.60
CA ALA A 472 14.95 27.23 16.02
C ALA A 472 13.76 26.80 16.90
N THR A 473 13.79 25.60 17.48
CA THR A 473 12.73 25.15 18.41
C THR A 473 12.75 25.91 19.73
N THR A 474 13.93 26.31 20.20
CA THR A 474 14.09 27.17 21.39
C THR A 474 13.51 28.56 21.14
N ASP A 475 13.85 29.17 19.99
CA ASP A 475 13.38 30.49 19.60
C ASP A 475 11.87 30.49 19.38
N LEU A 476 11.32 29.49 18.69
CA LEU A 476 9.89 29.34 18.47
C LEU A 476 9.07 29.20 19.77
N ARG A 477 9.64 28.57 20.80
CA ARG A 477 8.99 28.43 22.12
C ARG A 477 9.10 29.69 22.98
N ASN A 478 10.19 30.44 22.85
CA ASN A 478 10.53 31.54 23.76
C ASN A 478 10.27 32.94 23.18
N ARG A 479 10.19 33.07 21.85
CA ARG A 479 10.18 34.35 21.12
C ARG A 479 9.08 34.32 20.04
N PRO A 480 8.26 35.37 19.88
CA PRO A 480 7.30 35.43 18.79
C PRO A 480 8.00 35.68 17.44
N VAL A 481 7.47 35.08 16.37
CA VAL A 481 7.95 35.30 15.00
C VAL A 481 7.85 36.78 14.64
N CYS A 482 8.92 37.34 14.07
CA CYS A 482 9.03 38.76 13.79
C CYS A 482 8.44 39.11 12.43
N HIS A 483 7.16 38.81 12.25
CA HIS A 483 6.39 39.15 11.05
C HIS A 483 5.00 39.67 11.45
N PRO A 484 4.57 40.86 10.96
CA PRO A 484 3.37 41.53 11.47
C PRO A 484 2.04 40.82 11.20
N GLU A 485 2.02 39.84 10.29
CA GLU A 485 0.83 39.09 9.88
C GLU A 485 0.90 37.59 10.17
N VAL A 486 1.91 37.13 10.92
CA VAL A 486 2.10 35.69 11.23
C VAL A 486 2.27 35.50 12.73
N GLU A 487 1.26 34.92 13.38
CA GLU A 487 1.38 34.37 14.75
C GLU A 487 1.53 32.85 14.63
N ALA A 488 2.78 32.37 14.70
CA ALA A 488 3.11 30.94 14.72
C ALA A 488 3.60 30.52 16.12
N SER A 489 3.17 29.33 16.55
CA SER A 489 3.43 28.75 17.87
C SER A 489 4.15 27.40 17.79
N ASN A 490 4.09 26.75 16.64
CA ASN A 490 4.67 25.44 16.36
C ASN A 490 5.20 25.38 14.91
N LEU A 491 5.99 24.35 14.58
CA LEU A 491 6.62 24.23 13.26
C LEU A 491 5.61 23.96 12.13
N THR A 492 4.51 23.28 12.42
CA THR A 492 3.42 23.04 11.46
C THR A 492 2.71 24.33 11.02
N ASP A 493 2.58 25.33 11.91
CA ASP A 493 2.08 26.67 11.55
C ASP A 493 2.99 27.36 10.52
N ILE A 494 4.29 27.09 10.57
CA ILE A 494 5.33 27.71 9.73
C ILE A 494 5.41 27.06 8.34
N ILE A 495 5.37 25.72 8.28
CA ILE A 495 5.64 24.93 7.07
C ILE A 495 4.62 25.17 5.93
N GLY A 496 3.44 25.74 6.24
CA GLY A 496 2.43 26.13 5.25
C GLY A 496 2.32 27.63 4.93
N GLU A 497 3.03 28.51 5.64
CA GLU A 497 2.79 29.96 5.55
C GLU A 497 3.60 30.62 4.42
N LYS A 498 2.91 30.95 3.33
CA LYS A 498 3.47 31.57 2.11
C LYS A 498 4.16 32.92 2.37
N ARG A 499 3.77 33.64 3.42
CA ARG A 499 4.42 34.90 3.86
C ARG A 499 5.83 34.69 4.40
N LEU A 500 6.18 33.47 4.83
CA LEU A 500 7.50 33.11 5.32
C LEU A 500 8.42 32.56 4.21
N THR A 501 8.03 32.61 2.93
CA THR A 501 8.96 32.30 1.83
C THR A 501 10.09 33.35 1.75
N PRO A 502 11.33 33.00 1.37
CA PRO A 502 12.46 33.93 1.40
C PRO A 502 12.20 35.25 0.67
N ALA A 503 11.59 35.18 -0.51
CA ALA A 503 11.21 36.36 -1.30
C ALA A 503 10.16 37.23 -0.58
N ALA A 504 9.12 36.63 0.01
CA ALA A 504 8.10 37.37 0.74
C ALA A 504 8.65 38.03 2.02
N VAL A 505 9.59 37.39 2.70
CA VAL A 505 10.28 37.96 3.88
C VAL A 505 11.19 39.11 3.47
N ALA A 506 11.94 38.98 2.36
CA ALA A 506 12.77 40.04 1.79
C ALA A 506 11.93 41.27 1.38
N ASP A 507 10.83 41.07 0.63
CA ASP A 507 9.92 42.15 0.24
C ASP A 507 9.28 42.84 1.47
N ASN A 508 8.94 42.07 2.51
CA ASN A 508 8.34 42.57 3.75
C ASN A 508 9.34 43.10 4.79
N THR A 509 10.64 43.17 4.49
CA THR A 509 11.69 43.70 5.39
C THR A 509 11.29 45.00 6.10
N ARG A 510 10.63 45.91 5.38
CA ARG A 510 10.17 47.20 5.94
C ARG A 510 9.04 47.03 6.95
N ALA A 511 8.13 46.09 6.72
CA ALA A 511 7.03 45.78 7.62
C ALA A 511 7.56 45.10 8.89
N ILE A 512 8.49 44.16 8.74
CA ILE A 512 9.22 43.48 9.83
C ILE A 512 9.95 44.49 10.74
N LEU A 513 10.75 45.39 10.18
CA LEU A 513 11.46 46.40 10.98
C LEU A 513 10.52 47.39 11.67
N ASN A 514 9.41 47.77 11.02
CA ASN A 514 8.37 48.59 11.66
C ASN A 514 7.65 47.83 12.79
N TYR A 515 7.47 46.52 12.65
CA TYR A 515 6.84 45.66 13.64
C TYR A 515 7.71 45.58 14.90
N ILE A 516 9.01 45.26 14.76
CA ILE A 516 10.01 45.25 15.85
C ILE A 516 10.06 46.61 16.61
N VAL A 517 9.95 47.73 15.90
CA VAL A 517 10.00 49.09 16.48
C VAL A 517 8.73 49.48 17.24
N ARG A 518 7.58 48.89 16.90
CA ARG A 518 6.25 49.29 17.38
C ARG A 518 5.62 48.31 18.35
N ASP A 519 5.88 47.02 18.22
CA ASP A 519 5.27 46.01 19.09
C ASP A 519 5.99 45.94 20.45
N LYS A 520 5.20 46.10 21.51
CA LYS A 520 5.66 46.02 22.90
C LYS A 520 6.02 44.61 23.34
N ARG A 521 5.61 43.57 22.60
CA ARG A 521 6.03 42.17 22.80
C ARG A 521 7.49 41.94 22.42
N LEU A 522 8.01 42.72 21.47
CA LEU A 522 9.37 42.60 20.95
C LEU A 522 10.33 43.63 21.56
N SER A 523 9.87 44.87 21.80
CA SER A 523 10.75 45.93 22.30
C SER A 523 10.82 45.99 23.83
N ASN A 524 12.00 45.71 24.40
CA ASN A 524 12.31 45.85 25.84
C ASN A 524 12.29 47.32 26.36
N ARG A 525 11.83 48.30 25.57
CA ARG A 525 11.81 49.73 25.94
C ARG A 525 10.38 50.19 26.21
N LEU A 526 10.21 50.96 27.30
CA LEU A 526 8.91 51.42 27.82
C LEU A 526 8.05 52.26 26.85
N ASN A 527 8.63 52.76 25.75
CA ASN A 527 7.92 53.51 24.70
C ASN A 527 8.37 53.03 23.30
N PRO A 528 7.47 53.05 22.29
CA PRO A 528 7.83 52.82 20.90
C PRO A 528 8.93 53.77 20.44
N ARG A 529 9.86 53.26 19.63
CA ARG A 529 11.07 53.98 19.20
C ARG A 529 10.71 55.09 18.20
N GLU A 530 11.05 56.35 18.52
CA GLU A 530 10.97 57.49 17.58
C GLU A 530 12.11 57.44 16.54
N VAL A 531 12.15 56.40 15.70
CA VAL A 531 13.26 56.18 14.76
C VAL A 531 12.97 56.75 13.36
N ARG A 532 13.86 57.62 12.90
CA ARG A 532 14.16 57.86 11.48
C ARG A 532 15.68 57.77 11.28
N PRO A 533 16.20 57.22 10.16
CA PRO A 533 15.48 56.61 9.03
C PRO A 533 15.77 55.10 8.88
N ILE A 534 14.75 54.27 9.10
CA ILE A 534 14.76 52.79 8.91
C ILE A 534 15.27 52.34 7.51
N LEU A 535 15.31 53.25 6.53
CA LEU A 535 15.84 53.04 5.18
C LEU A 535 17.24 52.41 5.13
N GLY A 536 18.14 52.73 6.08
CA GLY A 536 19.49 52.17 6.13
C GLY A 536 19.47 50.69 6.50
N ALA A 537 18.89 50.37 7.67
CA ALA A 537 18.70 49.00 8.13
C ALA A 537 17.87 48.16 7.15
N ASN A 538 16.83 48.74 6.54
CA ASN A 538 15.99 48.05 5.55
C ASN A 538 16.78 47.55 4.35
N ARG A 539 17.60 48.41 3.72
CA ARG A 539 18.40 47.99 2.55
C ARG A 539 19.43 46.93 2.92
N LYS A 540 20.04 47.04 4.10
CA LYS A 540 21.00 46.04 4.59
C LYS A 540 20.33 44.69 4.88
N LEU A 541 19.21 44.68 5.59
CA LEU A 541 18.48 43.45 5.94
C LEU A 541 17.87 42.78 4.70
N GLN A 542 17.31 43.57 3.77
CA GLN A 542 16.82 43.06 2.49
C GLN A 542 17.97 42.45 1.68
N SER A 543 19.10 43.13 1.54
CA SER A 543 20.29 42.60 0.85
C SER A 543 20.87 41.36 1.54
N TYR A 544 20.82 41.28 2.87
CA TYR A 544 21.24 40.10 3.62
C TYR A 544 20.30 38.91 3.34
N LEU A 545 18.97 39.13 3.37
CA LEU A 545 17.98 38.11 3.00
C LEU A 545 18.16 37.63 1.55
N GLU A 546 18.34 38.55 0.61
CA GLU A 546 18.48 38.25 -0.83
C GLU A 546 19.80 37.53 -1.18
N ASN A 547 20.91 37.79 -0.48
CA ASN A 547 22.23 37.23 -0.84
C ASN A 547 22.77 36.13 0.10
N GLU A 548 22.38 36.11 1.38
CA GLU A 548 22.90 35.15 2.38
C GLU A 548 21.83 34.11 2.81
N VAL A 549 20.55 34.31 2.45
CA VAL A 549 19.42 33.51 2.98
C VAL A 549 18.52 32.92 1.89
N ALA A 550 18.36 33.58 0.74
CA ALA A 550 17.34 33.23 -0.26
C ALA A 550 17.64 31.99 -1.12
N ASP A 551 18.90 31.56 -1.24
CA ASP A 551 19.28 30.45 -2.12
C ASP A 551 18.96 29.08 -1.51
N GLY A 552 17.97 28.39 -2.10
CA GLY A 552 17.69 26.97 -1.88
C GLY A 552 16.71 26.61 -0.74
N TRP A 553 16.18 27.60 -0.02
CA TRP A 553 15.29 27.40 1.14
C TRP A 553 13.83 27.72 0.80
N ASP A 554 12.89 26.92 1.32
CA ASP A 554 11.45 27.10 1.06
C ASP A 554 10.81 28.06 2.07
N VAL A 555 11.24 28.00 3.33
CA VAL A 555 10.67 28.79 4.43
C VAL A 555 11.78 29.42 5.28
N VAL A 556 11.58 30.69 5.66
CA VAL A 556 12.53 31.55 6.37
C VAL A 556 11.80 32.26 7.51
N VAL A 557 12.27 32.06 8.74
CA VAL A 557 11.59 32.54 9.96
C VAL A 557 12.50 33.50 10.73
N PRO A 558 12.17 34.81 10.78
CA PRO A 558 12.93 35.79 11.54
C PRO A 558 12.47 35.86 13.01
N PHE A 559 13.42 35.92 13.93
CA PHE A 559 13.22 36.16 15.36
C PHE A 559 14.07 37.34 15.83
N PHE A 560 13.52 38.22 16.65
CA PHE A 560 14.22 39.39 17.19
C PHE A 560 14.78 39.07 18.57
N ILE A 561 16.06 39.42 18.77
CA ILE A 561 16.80 39.25 20.01
C ILE A 561 17.09 40.66 20.54
N PRO A 562 16.37 41.12 21.58
CA PRO A 562 16.56 42.45 22.15
C PRO A 562 17.83 42.54 23.00
N ALA A 563 18.36 43.74 23.20
CA ALA A 563 19.62 44.01 23.92
C ALA A 563 19.69 43.59 25.40
N GLY A 564 18.58 43.12 25.98
CA GLY A 564 18.52 42.59 27.35
C GLY A 564 18.33 41.07 27.41
N ASP A 565 18.36 40.40 26.26
CA ASP A 565 18.29 38.95 26.13
C ASP A 565 19.71 38.36 26.26
N PRO A 566 19.93 37.29 27.06
CA PRO A 566 21.23 36.64 27.18
C PRO A 566 21.86 36.23 25.83
N ASP A 567 21.03 35.89 24.82
CA ASP A 567 21.52 35.55 23.49
C ASP A 567 22.17 36.75 22.78
N ALA A 568 21.75 37.99 23.07
CA ALA A 568 22.38 39.19 22.48
C ALA A 568 23.80 39.38 23.01
N GLU A 569 24.02 39.16 24.32
CA GLU A 569 25.35 39.23 24.91
C GLU A 569 26.24 38.07 24.41
N ALA A 570 25.69 36.87 24.25
CA ALA A 570 26.41 35.74 23.67
C ALA A 570 26.84 36.00 22.22
N ILE A 571 25.96 36.52 21.36
CA ILE A 571 26.30 36.88 19.97
C ILE A 571 27.36 37.98 19.93
N ALA A 572 27.28 38.97 20.81
CA ALA A 572 28.24 40.08 20.89
C ALA A 572 29.65 39.67 21.39
N GLN A 573 29.79 38.48 21.99
CA GLN A 573 31.05 37.97 22.58
C GLN A 573 31.60 36.73 21.86
N ASP A 574 30.90 36.21 20.85
CA ASP A 574 31.32 35.04 20.09
C ASP A 574 32.42 35.40 19.08
N ASN A 575 33.66 35.03 19.40
CA ASN A 575 34.82 35.35 18.56
C ASN A 575 34.78 34.68 17.18
N GLU A 576 34.20 33.48 17.05
CA GLU A 576 34.12 32.78 15.76
C GLU A 576 33.10 33.47 14.84
N LEU A 577 31.96 33.89 15.40
CA LEU A 577 30.95 34.70 14.70
C LEU A 577 31.49 36.09 14.31
N LEU A 578 32.27 36.73 15.20
CA LEU A 578 32.86 38.05 14.94
C LEU A 578 33.98 38.03 13.90
N GLU A 579 34.71 36.93 13.74
CA GLU A 579 35.67 36.76 12.64
C GLU A 579 34.98 36.73 11.27
N VAL A 580 33.78 36.11 11.19
CA VAL A 580 32.98 36.04 9.94
C VAL A 580 32.16 37.31 9.71
N ARG A 581 31.61 37.91 10.77
CA ARG A 581 30.74 39.10 10.74
C ARG A 581 31.16 40.14 11.78
N PRO A 582 32.22 40.93 11.51
CA PRO A 582 32.71 41.96 12.44
C PRO A 582 31.66 43.05 12.76
N ASP A 583 30.68 43.24 11.88
CA ASP A 583 29.58 44.21 12.04
C ASP A 583 28.63 43.88 13.20
N LEU A 584 28.69 42.67 13.76
CA LEU A 584 27.90 42.26 14.92
C LEU A 584 28.42 42.82 16.24
N GLY A 585 29.73 43.10 16.34
CA GLY A 585 30.36 43.65 17.56
C GLY A 585 29.97 45.10 17.87
N ASP A 586 29.53 45.84 16.84
CA ASP A 586 28.98 47.20 16.99
C ASP A 586 27.46 47.21 17.25
N ALA A 587 26.78 46.06 17.13
CA ALA A 587 25.34 45.94 17.30
C ALA A 587 24.97 45.52 18.73
N ASN A 588 23.78 45.93 19.20
CA ASN A 588 23.26 45.54 20.51
C ASN A 588 21.93 44.76 20.41
N GLU A 589 21.37 44.62 19.21
CA GLU A 589 20.12 43.93 18.95
C GLU A 589 20.27 43.15 17.65
N TYR A 590 19.62 42.00 17.54
CA TYR A 590 19.83 41.09 16.42
C TYR A 590 18.51 40.56 15.86
N ILE A 591 18.53 40.19 14.59
CA ILE A 591 17.53 39.31 13.99
C ILE A 591 18.21 37.99 13.68
N ARG A 592 17.86 36.93 14.42
CA ARG A 592 18.26 35.57 14.07
C ARG A 592 17.27 35.03 13.05
N ILE A 593 17.76 34.26 12.08
CA ILE A 593 16.95 33.68 11.03
C ILE A 593 17.14 32.17 11.05
N HIS A 594 16.04 31.44 10.88
CA HIS A 594 16.04 30.00 10.67
C HIS A 594 15.46 29.70 9.28
N CYS A 595 16.23 28.96 8.49
CA CYS A 595 15.90 28.53 7.14
C CYS A 595 15.53 27.05 7.17
N PHE A 596 14.51 26.71 6.41
CA PHE A 596 13.88 25.39 6.41
C PHE A 596 13.62 24.98 4.96
N GLN A 597 14.11 23.81 4.59
CA GLN A 597 13.82 23.20 3.30
C GLN A 597 12.69 22.19 3.50
N VAL A 598 11.67 22.25 2.65
CA VAL A 598 10.46 21.43 2.76
C VAL A 598 10.44 20.40 1.63
N ALA A 599 10.56 19.13 1.98
CA ALA A 599 10.45 18.04 1.02
C ALA A 599 9.03 17.96 0.42
N GLN A 600 8.91 17.29 -0.73
CA GLN A 600 7.65 17.10 -1.45
C GLN A 600 6.53 16.43 -0.63
N ASN A 601 6.90 15.78 0.48
CA ASN A 601 6.01 15.11 1.42
C ASN A 601 5.58 16.01 2.61
N GLY A 602 5.95 17.30 2.61
CA GLY A 602 5.58 18.26 3.66
C GLY A 602 6.49 18.25 4.89
N LEU A 603 7.54 17.43 4.94
CA LEU A 603 8.52 17.49 6.03
C LEU A 603 9.56 18.57 5.83
N LEU A 604 10.12 19.03 6.95
CA LEU A 604 11.46 19.59 6.98
C LEU A 604 12.46 18.53 6.53
N SER A 605 13.20 18.80 5.45
CA SER A 605 14.29 17.96 4.97
C SER A 605 15.66 18.45 5.42
N ASP A 606 15.80 19.76 5.60
CA ASP A 606 17.02 20.39 6.11
C ASP A 606 16.67 21.64 6.93
N HIS A 607 17.60 22.03 7.81
CA HIS A 607 17.51 23.22 8.66
C HIS A 607 18.87 23.90 8.76
N TYR A 608 18.88 25.19 8.43
CA TYR A 608 20.06 26.04 8.56
C TYR A 608 19.75 27.30 9.36
N SER A 609 20.75 27.81 10.08
CA SER A 609 20.65 29.06 10.83
C SER A 609 21.84 29.94 10.45
N PRO A 610 21.68 30.86 9.47
CA PRO A 610 22.75 31.76 9.09
C PRO A 610 23.16 32.69 10.26
N PRO A 611 24.37 33.29 10.19
CA PRO A 611 24.84 34.28 11.17
C PRO A 611 23.81 35.39 11.43
N PRO A 612 23.46 35.73 12.69
CA PRO A 612 22.42 36.72 12.98
C PRO A 612 22.68 38.08 12.31
N PHE A 613 21.62 38.81 11.97
CA PHE A 613 21.74 40.16 11.42
C PHE A 613 21.76 41.22 12.54
N GLY A 614 22.85 41.98 12.65
CA GLY A 614 22.99 43.06 13.63
C GLY A 614 22.18 44.32 13.28
N LEU A 615 21.38 44.81 14.23
CA LEU A 615 20.59 46.03 14.12
C LEU A 615 21.29 47.21 14.79
N ASN A 616 21.79 48.13 13.96
CA ASN A 616 22.14 49.49 14.36
C ASN A 616 21.14 50.49 13.75
N TRP A 617 20.43 51.21 14.62
CA TRP A 617 19.25 52.03 14.30
C TRP A 617 19.56 53.48 13.91
#